data_AF-A0A524ML53-F1
#
_entry.id   AF-A0A524ML53-F1
#
_cell.length_a   1.000
_cell.length_b   1.000
_cell.length_c   1.000
_cell.angle_alpha   90.00
_cell.angle_beta   90.00
_cell.angle_gamma   90.00
#
_symmetry.space_group_name_H-M   'P 1'
#
loop_
_entity.id
_entity.type
_entity.pdbx_description
1 polymer ?
#
loop_
_entity_poly.entity_id
_entity_poly.type
_entity_poly.pdbx_seq_one_letter_code
_entity_poly.pdbx_strand_id
1 'polypeptide(L)'
;MDVTRIKHIMNSLMILSFLIFGGLAAIIMITDVPLTNGTVALPFAFLFISFTTLIITGQIDEKPNMVQKYMRDWLIICIIGIVISALAFTFY
;
A
#
# COMPACT_ATOMS: atom_id res chain seq x y z
N MET A 1 -0.25 3.08 -23.70
CA MET A 1 -0.68 2.25 -22.55
C MET A 1 -2.03 2.78 -22.13
N ASP A 2 -3.04 1.92 -22.00
CA ASP A 2 -4.44 2.36 -21.86
C ASP A 2 -4.72 2.85 -20.43
N VAL A 3 -5.03 4.14 -20.27
CA VAL A 3 -5.21 4.79 -18.95
C VAL A 3 -6.29 4.10 -18.14
N THR A 4 -7.36 3.67 -18.81
CA THR A 4 -8.47 2.92 -18.22
C THR A 4 -8.01 1.61 -17.61
N ARG A 5 -7.10 0.89 -18.28
CA ARG A 5 -6.53 -0.37 -17.77
C ARG A 5 -5.67 -0.12 -16.54
N ILE A 6 -4.81 0.90 -16.57
CA ILE A 6 -3.95 1.25 -15.43
C ILE A 6 -4.78 1.61 -14.21
N LYS A 7 -5.79 2.46 -14.39
CA LYS A 7 -6.71 2.86 -13.32
C LYS A 7 -7.41 1.64 -12.73
N HIS A 8 -7.89 0.72 -13.56
CA HIS A 8 -8.53 -0.50 -13.08
C HIS A 8 -7.59 -1.39 -12.28
N ILE A 9 -6.34 -1.56 -12.73
CA ILE A 9 -5.31 -2.32 -12.01
C ILE A 9 -5.00 -1.65 -10.67
N MET A 10 -4.78 -0.34 -10.64
CA MET A 10 -4.47 0.39 -9.41
C MET A 10 -5.63 0.33 -8.42
N ASN A 11 -6.87 0.48 -8.87
CA ASN A 11 -8.04 0.37 -8.01
C ASN A 11 -8.19 -1.06 -7.45
N SER A 12 -7.95 -2.07 -8.27
CA SER A 12 -7.96 -3.47 -7.83
C SER A 12 -6.87 -3.75 -6.80
N LEU A 13 -5.67 -3.20 -7.00
CA LEU A 13 -4.54 -3.33 -6.08
C LEU A 13 -4.84 -2.68 -4.72
N MET A 14 -5.47 -1.50 -4.72
CA MET A 14 -5.91 -0.81 -3.51
C MET A 14 -6.89 -1.68 -2.72
N ILE A 15 -7.97 -2.16 -3.37
CA ILE A 15 -8.99 -2.98 -2.73
C ILE A 15 -8.38 -4.27 -2.17
N LEU A 16 -7.53 -4.93 -2.95
CA LEU A 16 -6.87 -6.17 -2.53
C LEU A 16 -5.98 -5.93 -1.31
N SER A 17 -5.18 -4.86 -1.32
CA SER A 17 -4.31 -4.52 -0.19
C SER A 17 -5.12 -4.20 1.07
N PHE A 18 -6.24 -3.47 0.93
CA PHE A 18 -7.14 -3.19 2.03
C PHE A 18 -7.79 -4.47 2.60
N LEU A 19 -8.18 -5.41 1.73
CA LEU A 19 -8.76 -6.69 2.13
C LEU A 19 -7.74 -7.55 2.88
N ILE A 20 -6.49 -7.59 2.43
CA ILE A 20 -5.40 -8.28 3.14
C ILE A 20 -5.16 -7.66 4.51
N PHE A 21 -5.12 -6.32 4.61
CA PHE A 21 -5.02 -5.63 5.90
C PHE A 21 -6.16 -6.04 6.84
N GLY A 22 -7.42 -5.97 6.37
CA GLY A 22 -8.58 -6.34 7.17
C GLY A 22 -8.55 -7.81 7.61
N GLY A 23 -8.17 -8.73 6.72
CA GLY A 23 -8.03 -10.15 7.03
C GLY A 23 -6.95 -10.42 8.09
N LEU A 24 -5.77 -9.80 7.94
CA LEU A 24 -4.68 -9.94 8.91
C LEU A 24 -5.04 -9.32 10.27
N ALA A 25 -5.68 -8.15 10.28
CA ALA A 25 -6.14 -7.51 11.51
C ALA A 25 -7.19 -8.36 12.23
N ALA A 26 -8.14 -8.95 11.49
CA ALA A 26 -9.13 -9.86 12.04
C ALA A 26 -8.49 -11.12 12.64
N ILE A 27 -7.51 -11.71 11.96
CA ILE A 27 -6.76 -12.87 12.48
C ILE A 27 -6.08 -12.50 13.80
N ILE A 28 -5.38 -11.37 13.86
CA ILE A 28 -4.70 -10.90 15.08
C ILE A 28 -5.70 -10.74 16.23
N MET A 29 -6.88 -10.15 15.96
CA MET A 29 -7.93 -9.98 16.98
C MET A 29 -8.56 -11.29 17.44
N ILE A 30 -8.72 -12.28 16.56
CA ILE A 30 -9.34 -13.57 16.91
C ILE A 30 -8.37 -14.48 17.66
N THR A 31 -7.08 -14.40 17.32
CA THR A 31 -6.06 -15.32 17.85
C THR A 31 -5.36 -14.80 19.11
N ASP A 32 -5.70 -13.60 19.58
CA ASP A 32 -5.07 -12.92 20.72
C ASP A 32 -3.53 -12.95 20.67
N VAL A 33 -2.97 -12.87 19.46
CA VAL A 33 -1.53 -12.87 19.25
C VAL A 33 -0.94 -11.59 19.86
N PRO A 34 0.18 -11.67 20.61
CA PRO A 34 0.79 -10.49 21.21
C PRO A 34 1.15 -9.47 20.13
N LEU A 35 0.72 -8.22 20.33
CA LEU A 35 1.04 -7.10 19.42
C LEU A 35 2.51 -6.71 19.56
N THR A 36 3.37 -7.47 18.88
CA THR A 36 4.79 -7.18 18.71
C THR A 36 5.02 -6.43 17.39
N ASN A 37 6.14 -5.69 17.28
CA ASN A 37 6.51 -5.00 16.04
C ASN A 37 6.44 -5.91 14.80
N GLY A 38 6.81 -7.18 14.92
CA GLY A 38 6.72 -8.14 13.81
C GLY A 38 5.28 -8.53 13.42
N THR A 39 4.38 -8.62 14.40
CA THR A 39 2.98 -9.03 14.16
C THR A 39 2.17 -7.90 13.52
N VAL A 40 2.38 -6.65 13.95
CA VAL A 40 1.65 -5.49 13.39
C VAL A 40 2.24 -4.96 12.08
N ALA A 41 3.55 -5.14 11.83
CA ALA A 41 4.21 -4.58 10.65
C ALA A 41 3.55 -5.00 9.33
N LEU A 42 3.17 -6.27 9.19
CA LEU A 42 2.60 -6.79 7.95
C LEU A 42 1.22 -6.19 7.62
N PRO A 43 0.22 -6.19 8.52
CA PRO A 43 -1.04 -5.48 8.28
C PRO A 43 -0.81 -4.00 7.92
N PHE A 44 0.03 -3.28 8.67
CA PHE A 44 0.29 -1.86 8.43
C PHE A 44 0.98 -1.60 7.07
N ALA A 45 1.82 -2.51 6.59
CA ALA A 45 2.40 -2.43 5.26
C ALA A 45 1.33 -2.48 4.14
N PHE A 46 0.35 -3.38 4.27
CA PHE A 46 -0.76 -3.46 3.31
C PHE A 46 -1.69 -2.24 3.39
N LEU A 47 -1.91 -1.70 4.59
CA LEU A 47 -2.63 -0.44 4.76
C LEU A 47 -1.90 0.72 4.07
N PHE A 48 -0.58 0.80 4.23
CA PHE A 48 0.25 1.81 3.57
C PHE A 48 0.18 1.71 2.04
N ILE A 49 0.29 0.49 1.50
CA ILE A 49 0.15 0.26 0.04
C ILE A 49 -1.24 0.71 -0.42
N SER A 50 -2.30 0.32 0.28
CA SER A 50 -3.66 0.74 -0.07
C SER A 50 -3.81 2.26 -0.07
N PHE A 51 -3.30 2.95 0.94
CA PHE A 51 -3.44 4.40 1.08
C PHE A 51 -2.64 5.16 0.00
N THR A 52 -1.41 4.74 -0.26
CA THR A 52 -0.57 5.33 -1.30
C THR A 52 -1.16 5.10 -2.69
N THR A 53 -1.72 3.91 -2.95
CA THR A 53 -2.42 3.63 -4.20
C THR A 53 -3.67 4.52 -4.35
N LEU A 54 -4.45 4.74 -3.28
CA LEU A 54 -5.61 5.64 -3.29
C LEU A 54 -5.23 7.06 -3.71
N ILE A 55 -4.18 7.63 -3.10
CA ILE A 55 -3.69 8.97 -3.42
C ILE A 55 -3.33 9.07 -4.91
N ILE A 56 -2.59 8.08 -5.41
CA ILE A 56 -2.12 8.06 -6.80
C ILE A 56 -3.28 7.88 -7.78
N THR A 57 -4.25 7.04 -7.46
CA THR A 57 -5.47 6.91 -8.28
C THR A 57 -6.27 8.21 -8.33
N GLY A 58 -6.36 8.95 -7.21
CA GLY A 58 -7.00 10.27 -7.19
C GLY A 58 -6.27 11.28 -8.08
N GLN A 59 -4.94 11.30 -8.05
CA GLN A 59 -4.13 12.17 -8.92
C GLN A 59 -4.28 11.82 -10.41
N ILE A 60 -4.42 10.54 -10.73
CA ILE A 60 -4.68 10.06 -12.10
C ILE A 60 -6.05 10.55 -12.60
N ASP A 61 -7.06 10.58 -11.73
CA ASP A 61 -8.41 11.02 -12.08
C ASP A 61 -8.49 12.53 -12.38
N GLU A 62 -7.70 13.33 -11.66
CA GLU A 62 -7.59 14.76 -11.93
C GLU A 62 -6.77 15.05 -13.20
N LYS A 63 -5.69 14.29 -13.44
CA LYS A 63 -4.73 14.54 -14.53
C LYS A 63 -4.32 13.26 -15.25
N PRO A 64 -5.17 12.71 -16.13
CA PRO A 64 -4.93 11.43 -16.80
C PRO A 64 -3.74 11.44 -17.76
N ASN A 65 -3.31 12.61 -18.24
CA ASN A 65 -2.15 12.72 -19.14
C ASN A 65 -0.80 12.40 -18.47
N MET A 66 -0.76 12.37 -17.13
CA MET A 66 0.47 12.19 -16.34
C MET A 66 0.58 10.81 -15.68
N VAL A 67 -0.25 9.84 -16.08
CA VAL A 67 -0.34 8.50 -15.47
C VAL A 67 1.02 7.81 -15.32
N GLN A 68 1.89 7.86 -16.32
CA GLN A 68 3.22 7.24 -16.24
C GLN A 68 4.08 7.86 -15.13
N LYS A 69 4.00 9.19 -14.94
CA LYS A 69 4.71 9.87 -13.86
C LYS A 69 4.16 9.42 -12.52
N TYR A 70 2.83 9.41 -12.36
CA TYR A 70 2.20 9.01 -11.11
C TYR A 70 2.46 7.55 -10.73
N MET A 71 2.48 6.62 -11.71
CA MET A 71 2.88 5.23 -11.46
C MET A 71 4.33 5.11 -10.99
N ARG A 72 5.24 5.90 -11.59
CA ARG A 72 6.64 5.91 -11.17
C ARG A 72 6.78 6.49 -9.76
N ASP A 73 6.08 7.58 -9.48
CA ASP A 73 6.08 8.22 -8.16
C ASP A 73 5.50 7.27 -7.10
N TRP A 74 4.45 6.51 -7.43
CA TRP A 74 3.91 5.44 -6.57
C TRP A 74 4.96 4.37 -6.23
N LEU A 75 5.67 3.88 -7.24
CA LEU A 75 6.76 2.90 -7.04
C LEU A 75 7.87 3.46 -6.14
N ILE A 76 8.27 4.72 -6.36
CA ILE A 76 9.28 5.39 -5.54
C ILE A 76 8.81 5.51 -4.09
N ILE A 77 7.56 5.92 -3.86
CA ILE A 77 6.98 6.03 -2.51
C ILE A 77 6.97 4.65 -1.82
N CYS A 78 6.59 3.60 -2.54
CA CYS A 78 6.61 2.23 -2.00
C CYS A 78 8.03 1.79 -1.62
N ILE A 79 9.03 2.02 -2.49
CA ILE A 79 10.43 1.65 -2.23
C ILE A 79 10.97 2.43 -1.03
N ILE A 80 10.72 3.75 -0.96
CA ILE A 80 11.14 4.57 0.17
C ILE A 80 10.50 4.07 1.47
N GLY A 81 9.21 3.75 1.44
CA GLY A 81 8.51 3.16 2.60
C GLY A 81 9.17 1.87 3.08
N ILE A 82 9.56 0.98 2.16
CA ILE A 82 10.29 -0.26 2.47
C ILE A 82 11.65 0.05 3.09
N VAL A 83 12.43 0.96 2.49
CA VAL A 83 13.77 1.32 2.98
C VAL A 83 13.71 1.94 4.37
N ILE A 84 12.79 2.88 4.61
CA ILE A 84 12.61 3.50 5.94
C ILE A 84 12.19 2.45 6.96
N SER A 85 11.27 1.56 6.61
CA SER A 85 10.82 0.49 7.52
C SER A 85 11.95 -0.48 7.84
N ALA A 86 12.77 -0.85 6.85
CA ALA A 86 13.92 -1.72 7.03
C ALA A 86 14.98 -1.07 7.93
N LEU A 87 15.28 0.22 7.72
CA LEU A 87 16.19 0.97 8.58
C LEU A 87 15.65 1.06 10.01
N ALA A 88 14.36 1.39 10.18
CA ALA A 88 13.73 1.46 11.49
C ALA A 88 13.79 0.12 12.24
N PHE A 89 13.61 -1.01 11.53
CA PHE A 89 13.73 -2.35 12.13
C PHE A 89 15.18 -2.75 12.42
N THR A 90 16.15 -2.24 11.66
CA THR A 90 17.57 -2.58 11.86
C THR A 90 18.19 -1.78 13.02
N PHE A 91 17.69 -0.57 13.28
CA PHE A 91 18.19 0.34 14.31
C PHE A 91 17.40 0.32 15.63
N TYR A 92 16.37 -0.52 15.76
CA TYR A 92 15.55 -0.71 16.96
C TYR A 92 15.62 -2.16 17.45
#